data_AF-B8I5H2-F1
#
_entry.id   AF-B8I5H2-F1
#
_cell.length_a   1.000
_cell.length_b   1.000
_cell.length_c   1.000
_cell.angle_alpha   90.00
_cell.angle_beta   90.00
_cell.angle_gamma   90.00
#
_symmetry.space_group_name_H-M   'P 1'
#
loop_
_entity.id
_entity.type
_entity.pdbx_description
1 polymer ?
#
loop_
_entity_poly.entity_id
_entity_poly.type
_entity_poly.pdbx_seq_one_letter_code
_entity_poly.pdbx_strand_id
1 'polypeptide(L)'
;MSEMVETRLKKVIKENYKASDIADNIRVDETLATFGLNSVEFVKLVVMLENEFGFEFDNEHLDFAKFSTIRDIVDYVESKI
;
A
#
# COMPACT_ATOMS: atom_id res chain seq x y z
N MET A 1 11.32 -11.74 3.12
CA MET A 1 9.98 -11.78 2.52
C MET A 1 9.43 -10.35 2.36
N SER A 2 9.78 -9.46 3.28
CA SER A 2 9.35 -8.05 3.33
C SER A 2 9.70 -7.22 2.10
N GLU A 3 10.87 -7.48 1.51
CA GLU A 3 11.31 -6.75 0.32
C GLU A 3 10.44 -7.00 -0.92
N MET A 4 9.76 -8.15 -1.03
CA MET A 4 8.91 -8.45 -2.18
C MET A 4 7.59 -7.66 -2.13
N VAL A 5 6.95 -7.61 -0.96
CA VAL A 5 5.69 -6.87 -0.77
C VAL A 5 5.93 -5.37 -0.90
N GLU A 6 6.99 -4.85 -0.28
CA GLU A 6 7.37 -3.44 -0.38
C GLU A 6 7.66 -3.04 -1.84
N THR A 7 8.45 -3.85 -2.56
CA THR A 7 8.79 -3.57 -3.97
C THR A 7 7.54 -3.57 -4.85
N ARG A 8 6.63 -4.53 -4.63
CA ARG A 8 5.34 -4.61 -5.34
C ARG A 8 4.49 -3.38 -5.08
N LEU A 9 4.34 -3.00 -3.81
CA LEU A 9 3.56 -1.83 -3.42
C LEU A 9 4.12 -0.54 -4.03
N LYS A 10 5.44 -0.33 -3.96
CA LYS A 10 6.11 0.81 -4.60
C LYS A 10 5.86 0.83 -6.11
N LYS A 11 5.85 -0.33 -6.76
CA LYS A 11 5.58 -0.44 -8.20
C LYS A 11 4.14 -0.05 -8.54
N VAL A 12 3.16 -0.60 -7.81
CA VAL A 12 1.73 -0.26 -8.00
C VAL A 12 1.50 1.24 -7.81
N ILE A 13 2.13 1.84 -6.79
CA ILE A 13 2.03 3.27 -6.54
C ILE A 13 2.67 4.08 -7.68
N LYS A 14 3.86 3.67 -8.15
CA LYS A 14 4.56 4.32 -9.27
C LYS A 14 3.73 4.30 -10.55
N GLU A 15 3.07 3.18 -10.85
CA GLU A 15 2.26 2.98 -12.05
C GLU A 15 0.93 3.76 -12.00
N ASN A 16 0.26 3.80 -10.84
CA ASN A 16 -1.07 4.42 -10.72
C ASN A 16 -1.03 5.92 -10.44
N TYR A 17 -0.07 6.41 -9.65
CA TYR A 17 -0.09 7.80 -9.17
C TYR A 17 0.76 8.75 -9.99
N LYS A 18 1.48 8.27 -11.01
CA LYS A 18 2.46 9.07 -11.79
C LYS A 18 3.32 9.98 -10.88
N ALA A 19 3.63 9.51 -9.67
CA ALA A 19 4.44 10.22 -8.70
C ALA A 19 5.91 10.03 -9.09
N SER A 20 6.31 10.69 -10.18
CA SER A 20 7.59 10.50 -10.87
C SER A 20 8.82 10.83 -10.02
N ASP A 21 8.64 11.50 -8.87
CA ASP A 21 9.72 11.85 -7.92
C ASP A 21 9.58 11.14 -6.57
N ILE A 22 8.38 10.70 -6.21
CA ILE A 22 8.12 10.20 -4.86
C ILE A 22 8.38 8.70 -4.76
N ALA A 23 8.16 7.94 -5.84
CA ALA A 23 8.29 6.48 -5.87
C ALA A 23 9.69 5.95 -5.47
N ASP A 24 10.76 6.68 -5.82
CA ASP A 24 12.14 6.32 -5.48
C ASP A 24 12.54 6.71 -4.05
N ASN A 25 11.78 7.61 -3.41
CA ASN A 25 12.01 8.06 -2.03
C ASN A 25 10.88 7.66 -1.06
N ILE A 26 9.93 6.79 -1.45
CA ILE A 26 8.87 6.30 -0.57
C ILE A 26 9.52 5.65 0.64
N ARG A 27 9.49 6.35 1.78
CA ARG A 27 9.83 5.77 3.07
C ARG A 27 8.62 5.01 3.57
N VAL A 28 8.85 3.79 4.04
CA VAL A 28 7.79 2.97 4.59
C VAL A 28 7.12 3.59 5.83
N ASP A 29 7.85 4.46 6.55
CA ASP A 29 7.38 5.24 7.70
C ASP A 29 6.58 6.50 7.31
N GLU A 30 6.53 6.88 6.03
CA GLU A 30 5.76 8.06 5.60
C GLU A 30 4.27 7.73 5.42
N THR A 31 3.43 8.72 5.70
CA THR A 31 1.98 8.61 5.59
C THR A 31 1.53 8.63 4.13
N LEU A 32 0.59 7.75 3.77
CA LEU A 32 -0.06 7.65 2.45
C LEU A 32 -0.61 9.00 1.99
N ALA A 33 -1.19 9.78 2.91
CA ALA A 33 -1.67 11.13 2.65
C ALA A 33 -0.58 12.08 2.10
N THR A 34 0.67 11.92 2.53
CA THR A 34 1.83 12.72 2.07
C THR A 34 2.19 12.39 0.62
N PHE A 35 1.87 11.18 0.16
CA PHE A 35 2.01 10.75 -1.23
C PHE A 35 0.83 11.19 -2.11
N GLY A 36 -0.14 11.93 -1.55
CA GLY A 36 -1.37 12.30 -2.26
C GLY A 36 -2.37 11.15 -2.40
N LEU A 37 -2.19 10.06 -1.64
CA LEU A 37 -3.14 8.96 -1.59
C LEU A 37 -4.31 9.34 -0.69
N ASN A 38 -5.50 9.30 -1.26
CA ASN A 38 -6.77 9.51 -0.56
C ASN A 38 -7.45 8.17 -0.27
N SER A 39 -8.55 8.19 0.48
CA SER A 39 -9.32 6.98 0.85
C SER A 39 -9.70 6.10 -0.35
N VAL A 40 -10.07 6.71 -1.49
CA VAL A 40 -10.43 6.00 -2.73
C VAL A 40 -9.23 5.27 -3.34
N GLU A 41 -8.08 5.92 -3.29
CA GLU A 41 -6.83 5.47 -3.85
C GLU A 41 -6.24 4.34 -2.99
N PHE A 42 -6.38 4.45 -1.68
CA PHE A 42 -6.10 3.37 -0.74
C PHE A 42 -6.95 2.12 -1.01
N VAL A 43 -8.27 2.25 -1.19
CA VAL A 43 -9.13 1.09 -1.48
C VAL A 43 -8.72 0.42 -2.79
N LYS A 44 -8.40 1.19 -3.84
CA LYS A 44 -7.89 0.61 -5.10
C LYS A 44 -6.58 -0.13 -4.88
N LEU A 45 -5.65 0.44 -4.11
CA LEU A 45 -4.37 -0.18 -3.77
C LEU A 45 -4.60 -1.53 -3.10
N VAL A 46 -5.51 -1.58 -2.13
CA VAL A 46 -5.84 -2.81 -1.41
C VAL A 46 -6.42 -3.86 -2.33
N VAL A 47 -7.40 -3.50 -3.17
CA VAL A 47 -7.97 -4.45 -4.15
C VAL A 47 -6.92 -4.98 -5.12
N MET A 48 -5.92 -4.18 -5.50
CA MET A 48 -4.80 -4.66 -6.31
C MET A 48 -3.91 -5.64 -5.55
N LEU A 49 -3.62 -5.38 -4.28
CA LEU A 49 -2.86 -6.28 -3.43
C LEU A 49 -3.60 -7.61 -3.22
N GLU A 50 -4.91 -7.57 -2.96
CA GLU A 50 -5.76 -8.76 -2.83
C GLU A 50 -5.65 -9.65 -4.07
N ASN A 51 -5.77 -9.05 -5.26
CA ASN A 51 -5.63 -9.78 -6.53
C ASN A 51 -4.20 -10.27 -6.80
N GLU A 52 -3.18 -9.50 -6.44
CA GLU A 52 -1.77 -9.83 -6.70
C GLU A 52 -1.28 -10.96 -5.80
N PHE A 53 -1.65 -10.94 -4.52
CA PHE A 53 -1.20 -11.92 -3.52
C PHE A 53 -2.22 -13.04 -3.28
N GLY A 54 -3.45 -12.90 -3.76
CA GLY A 54 -4.50 -13.92 -3.66
C GLY A 54 -5.12 -14.04 -2.27
N PHE A 55 -5.22 -12.93 -1.53
CA PHE A 55 -5.89 -12.87 -0.22
C PHE A 55 -6.96 -11.78 -0.19
N GLU A 56 -7.83 -11.78 0.81
CA GLU A 56 -8.79 -10.70 1.07
C GLU A 56 -8.42 -9.94 2.34
N PHE A 57 -8.46 -8.61 2.27
CA PHE A 57 -8.44 -7.76 3.44
C PHE A 57 -9.81 -7.79 4.11
N ASP A 58 -9.81 -7.98 5.42
CA ASP A 58 -11.01 -7.79 6.22
C ASP A 58 -11.50 -6.34 6.09
N ASN A 59 -12.78 -6.15 5.75
CA ASN A 59 -13.39 -4.82 5.63
C ASN A 59 -13.25 -3.97 6.92
N GLU A 60 -13.15 -4.61 8.08
CA GLU A 60 -12.91 -3.94 9.37
C GLU A 60 -11.48 -3.41 9.55
N HIS A 61 -10.56 -3.92 8.72
CA HIS A 61 -9.17 -3.51 8.67
C HIS A 61 -8.91 -2.48 7.58
N LEU A 62 -9.73 -2.41 6.52
CA LEU A 62 -9.70 -1.46 5.39
C LEU A 62 -9.91 0.03 5.74
N ASP A 63 -9.50 0.44 6.93
CA ASP A 63 -9.65 1.79 7.42
C ASP A 63 -8.38 2.59 7.10
N PHE A 64 -8.50 3.60 6.24
CA PHE A 64 -7.40 4.53 5.91
C PHE A 64 -6.84 5.21 7.18
N ALA A 65 -7.65 5.33 8.23
CA ALA A 65 -7.20 5.83 9.53
C ALA A 65 -6.26 4.85 10.26
N LYS A 66 -6.45 3.53 10.10
CA LYS A 66 -5.57 2.49 10.66
C LYS A 66 -4.34 2.27 9.79
N PHE A 67 -4.53 2.26 8.47
CA PHE A 67 -3.45 2.13 7.49
C PHE A 67 -2.97 3.50 7.06
N SER A 68 -2.25 4.16 7.96
CA SER A 68 -1.71 5.50 7.72
C SER A 68 -0.43 5.45 6.90
N THR A 69 0.39 4.40 7.04
CA THR A 69 1.70 4.28 6.38
C THR A 69 1.82 3.07 5.45
N ILE A 70 2.80 3.11 4.57
CA ILE A 70 3.19 1.97 3.72
C ILE A 70 3.59 0.76 4.57
N ARG A 71 4.32 0.99 5.68
CA ARG A 71 4.76 -0.09 6.58
C ARG A 71 3.57 -0.86 7.13
N ASP A 72 2.52 -0.18 7.58
CA ASP A 72 1.33 -0.84 8.13
C ASP A 72 0.69 -1.78 7.10
N ILE A 73 0.63 -1.36 5.83
CA ILE A 73 0.10 -2.18 4.74
C ILE A 73 1.01 -3.40 4.50
N VAL A 74 2.31 -3.18 4.38
CA VAL A 74 3.29 -4.24 4.12
C VAL A 74 3.25 -5.28 5.24
N ASP A 75 3.32 -4.84 6.50
CA ASP A 75 3.28 -5.72 7.68
C ASP A 75 1.97 -6.51 7.74
N TYR A 76 0.83 -5.88 7.39
CA TYR A 76 -0.45 -6.57 7.36
C TYR A 76 -0.50 -7.63 6.24
N VAL A 77 -0.07 -7.28 5.03
CA VAL A 77 0.00 -8.22 3.90
C VAL A 77 0.89 -9.40 4.26
N GLU A 78 2.08 -9.14 4.81
CA GLU A 78 3.01 -10.18 5.27
C GLU A 78 2.41 -11.06 6.38
N SER A 79 1.58 -10.51 7.26
CA SER A 79 0.91 -11.31 8.31
C SER A 79 -0.15 -12.27 7.76
N LYS A 80 -0.63 -12.04 6.54
CA LYS A 80 -1.70 -12.82 5.89
C LYS A 80 -1.18 -13.88 4.90
N ILE A 81 0.06 -13.77 4.43
CA ILE A 81 0.66 -14.68 3.43
C ILE A 81 1.70 -15.64 4.02
#